data_AF-A0A7G8BF67-F1
#
_entry.id   AF-A0A7G8BF67-F1
#
_cell.length_a   1.000
_cell.length_b   1.000
_cell.length_c   1.000
_cell.angle_alpha   90.00
_cell.angle_beta   90.00
_cell.angle_gamma   90.00
#
_symmetry.space_group_name_H-M   'P 1'
#
loop_
_entity.id
_entity.type
_entity.pdbx_description
1 polymer ?
#
loop_
_entity_poly.entity_id
_entity_poly.type
_entity_poly.pdbx_seq_one_letter_code
_entity_poly.pdbx_strand_id
1 'polypeptide(L)'
;MQTKSDNRRWLFALTHWNWKAALITAIFRGAACIAALRHVHPHERQHFSAVEMIYVLLTAGIFSAWQQQALVIKPRYCAWTVVVVLVPLTSLGLDAVLHSLLDHVDAHALGIGALIFTLVSAMFHWHAMESGAMLVGKQSRSLSSDLKQLPGLLLSFVTAPIIWLRELRVANPIDAVEENDLEAAA
;
A
#
# COMPACT_ATOMS: atom_id res chain seq x y z
N MET A 1 1.90 30.23 -22.38
CA MET A 1 1.91 30.62 -20.95
C MET A 1 1.35 29.44 -20.13
N GLN A 2 2.15 28.39 -19.92
CA GLN A 2 1.65 27.05 -19.57
C GLN A 2 2.63 26.27 -18.69
N THR A 3 3.15 26.91 -17.64
CA THR A 3 4.13 26.31 -16.70
C THR A 3 3.71 26.44 -15.23
N LYS A 4 2.62 27.18 -14.93
CA LYS A 4 2.19 27.43 -13.54
C LYS A 4 1.32 26.31 -12.94
N SER A 5 0.75 25.41 -13.76
CA SER A 5 -0.11 24.32 -13.27
C SER A 5 0.66 23.07 -12.80
N ASP A 6 1.85 22.79 -13.35
CA ASP A 6 2.61 21.58 -12.99
C ASP A 6 3.28 21.67 -11.62
N ASN A 7 3.80 22.85 -11.22
CA ASN A 7 4.41 23.01 -9.90
C ASN A 7 3.42 22.82 -8.73
N ARG A 8 2.11 23.02 -8.96
CA ARG A 8 1.09 22.77 -7.92
C ARG A 8 0.82 21.29 -7.69
N ARG A 9 1.10 20.42 -8.66
CA ARG A 9 0.84 18.97 -8.56
C ARG A 9 1.76 18.31 -7.54
N TRP A 10 3.03 18.71 -7.50
CA TRP A 10 4.00 18.23 -6.51
C TRP A 10 3.67 18.68 -5.08
N LEU A 11 3.18 19.91 -4.92
CA LEU A 11 2.71 20.45 -3.63
C LEU A 11 1.43 19.76 -3.12
N PHE A 12 0.76 18.96 -3.95
CA PHE A 12 -0.42 18.23 -3.51
C PHE A 12 -0.13 17.33 -2.31
N ALA A 13 1.01 16.65 -2.28
CA ALA A 13 1.36 15.79 -1.17
C ALA A 13 1.58 16.54 0.16
N LEU A 14 2.04 17.79 0.09
CA LEU A 14 2.22 18.65 1.27
C LEU A 14 0.91 19.31 1.71
N THR A 15 0.04 19.65 0.77
CA THR A 15 -1.24 20.34 1.06
C THR A 15 -2.38 19.38 1.40
N HIS A 16 -2.32 18.16 0.88
CA HIS A 16 -3.30 17.08 1.08
C HIS A 16 -2.62 15.85 1.68
N TRP A 17 -1.64 16.08 2.56
CA TRP A 17 -0.95 15.03 3.30
C TRP A 17 -1.96 14.10 3.94
N ASN A 18 -1.91 12.81 3.58
CA ASN A 18 -2.95 11.86 3.96
C ASN A 18 -2.70 11.31 5.37
N TRP A 19 -3.14 12.10 6.36
CA TRP A 19 -2.93 11.79 7.77
C TRP A 19 -3.61 10.50 8.23
N LYS A 20 -4.70 10.08 7.58
CA LYS A 20 -5.44 8.86 7.93
C LYS A 20 -4.64 7.62 7.56
N ALA A 21 -4.18 7.56 6.31
CA ALA A 21 -3.32 6.49 5.84
C ALA A 21 -2.03 6.45 6.62
N ALA A 22 -1.37 7.60 6.79
CA ALA A 22 -0.16 7.74 7.58
C ALA A 22 -0.30 7.15 8.99
N LEU A 23 -1.35 7.53 9.72
CA LEU A 23 -1.58 7.09 11.09
C LEU A 23 -1.77 5.58 11.17
N ILE A 24 -2.60 5.02 10.30
CA ILE A 24 -2.88 3.58 10.26
C ILE A 24 -1.60 2.79 9.97
N THR A 25 -0.83 3.20 8.95
CA THR A 25 0.43 2.55 8.60
C THR A 25 1.47 2.64 9.70
N ALA A 26 1.61 3.81 10.33
CA ALA A 26 2.56 4.03 11.42
C ALA A 26 2.25 3.11 12.61
N ILE A 27 0.98 2.96 12.98
CA ILE A 27 0.56 2.06 14.05
C ILE A 27 0.90 0.60 13.71
N PHE A 28 0.55 0.14 12.50
CA PHE A 28 0.82 -1.24 12.10
C PHE A 28 2.33 -1.52 11.94
N ARG A 29 3.12 -0.62 11.35
CA ARG A 29 4.58 -0.79 11.24
C ARG A 29 5.25 -0.73 12.60
N GLY A 30 4.88 0.21 13.47
CA GLY A 30 5.39 0.27 14.84
C GLY A 30 5.13 -1.03 15.60
N ALA A 31 3.89 -1.54 15.54
CA ALA A 31 3.54 -2.82 16.16
C ALA A 31 4.34 -4.00 15.57
N ALA A 32 4.50 -4.04 14.23
CA ALA A 32 5.29 -5.06 13.56
C ALA A 32 6.77 -5.02 13.97
N CYS A 33 7.37 -3.83 14.09
CA CYS A 33 8.75 -3.67 14.55
C CYS A 33 8.94 -4.12 16.00
N ILE A 34 8.01 -3.78 16.90
CA ILE A 34 8.04 -4.27 18.29
C ILE A 34 7.95 -5.81 18.32
N ALA A 35 7.08 -6.41 17.50
CA ALA A 35 6.93 -7.85 17.43
C ALA A 35 8.17 -8.55 16.85
N ALA A 36 8.76 -7.98 15.78
CA ALA A 36 9.96 -8.52 15.14
C ALA A 36 11.19 -8.43 16.07
N LEU A 37 11.33 -7.33 16.81
CA LEU A 37 12.44 -7.08 17.74
C LEU A 37 12.16 -7.63 19.14
N ARG A 38 11.24 -8.58 19.31
CA ARG A 38 10.91 -9.15 20.64
C ARG A 38 12.11 -9.73 21.39
N HIS A 39 13.13 -10.15 20.64
CA HIS A 39 14.36 -10.77 21.15
C HIS A 39 15.44 -9.75 21.58
N VAL A 40 15.27 -8.47 21.24
CA VAL A 40 16.19 -7.37 21.57
C VAL A 40 15.82 -6.71 22.90
N HIS A 41 16.77 -6.03 23.54
CA HIS A 41 16.53 -5.28 24.77
C HIS A 41 15.35 -4.29 24.62
N PRO A 42 14.50 -4.16 25.65
CA PRO A 42 13.25 -3.40 25.56
C PRO A 42 13.47 -1.91 25.27
N HIS A 43 14.56 -1.32 25.76
CA HIS A 43 14.90 0.09 25.53
C HIS A 43 15.25 0.37 24.06
N GLU A 44 16.12 -0.45 23.47
CA GLU A 44 16.52 -0.34 22.06
C GLU A 44 15.33 -0.60 21.12
N ARG A 45 14.49 -1.59 21.47
CA ARG A 45 13.26 -1.90 20.73
C ARG A 45 12.29 -0.73 20.69
N GLN A 46 12.05 -0.07 21.83
CA GLN A 46 11.15 1.07 21.92
C GLN A 46 11.69 2.27 21.14
N HIS A 47 12.98 2.55 21.27
CA HIS A 47 13.63 3.63 20.53
C HIS A 47 13.53 3.40 19.01
N PHE A 48 13.90 2.21 18.54
CA PHE A 48 13.80 1.86 17.12
C PHE A 48 12.37 1.95 16.60
N SER A 49 11.41 1.37 17.32
CA SER A 49 10.00 1.43 16.92
C SER A 49 9.45 2.85 16.90
N ALA A 50 9.89 3.73 17.80
CA ALA A 50 9.44 5.12 17.83
C ALA A 50 10.00 5.91 16.63
N VAL A 51 11.29 5.76 16.34
CA VAL A 51 11.94 6.35 15.15
C VAL A 51 11.24 5.89 13.89
N GLU A 52 11.03 4.58 13.76
CA GLU A 52 10.33 3.97 12.64
C GLU A 52 8.90 4.51 12.49
N MET A 53 8.14 4.57 13.58
CA MET A 53 6.76 5.05 13.57
C MET A 53 6.68 6.52 13.12
N ILE A 54 7.59 7.38 13.59
CA ILE A 54 7.65 8.79 13.18
C ILE A 54 8.04 8.91 11.71
N TYR A 55 9.06 8.17 11.29
CA TYR A 55 9.52 8.15 9.90
C TYR A 55 8.39 7.69 8.95
N VAL A 56 7.75 6.56 9.26
CA VAL A 56 6.63 6.01 8.49
C VAL A 56 5.44 6.95 8.49
N LEU A 57 5.11 7.57 9.62
CA LEU A 57 4.02 8.55 9.68
C LEU A 57 4.26 9.67 8.66
N LEU A 58 5.46 10.23 8.62
CA LEU A 58 5.80 11.31 7.71
C LEU A 58 5.78 10.86 6.24
N THR A 59 6.45 9.75 5.93
CA THR A 59 6.62 9.28 4.54
C THR A 59 5.34 8.68 3.97
N ALA A 60 4.61 7.85 4.73
CA ALA A 60 3.40 7.19 4.27
C ALA A 60 2.29 8.18 3.90
N GLY A 61 2.18 9.31 4.62
CA GLY A 61 1.19 10.33 4.29
C GLY A 61 1.48 11.08 2.99
N ILE A 62 2.76 11.30 2.66
CA ILE A 62 3.19 11.90 1.38
C ILE A 62 2.89 10.92 0.25
N PHE A 63 3.33 9.67 0.39
CA PHE A 63 3.11 8.63 -0.61
C PHE A 63 1.61 8.40 -0.86
N SER A 64 0.81 8.30 0.20
CA SER A 64 -0.64 8.12 0.12
C SER A 64 -1.35 9.31 -0.53
N ALA A 65 -0.83 10.53 -0.38
CA ALA A 65 -1.35 11.70 -1.08
C ALA A 65 -1.01 11.65 -2.60
N TRP A 66 0.17 11.18 -2.98
CA TRP A 66 0.46 10.90 -4.39
C TRP A 66 -0.41 9.78 -4.97
N GLN A 67 -0.68 8.73 -4.19
CA GLN A 67 -1.64 7.69 -4.58
C GLN A 67 -3.03 8.29 -4.79
N GLN A 68 -3.51 9.13 -3.87
CA GLN A 68 -4.79 9.81 -4.02
C GLN A 68 -4.83 10.70 -5.29
N GLN A 69 -3.74 11.39 -5.62
CA GLN A 69 -3.66 12.18 -6.85
C GLN A 69 -3.70 11.31 -8.11
N ALA A 70 -3.06 10.14 -8.07
CA ALA A 70 -3.00 9.22 -9.20
C ALA A 70 -4.37 8.63 -9.56
N LEU A 71 -5.36 8.63 -8.66
CA LEU A 71 -6.76 8.23 -8.96
C LEU A 71 -7.40 9.04 -10.11
N VAL A 72 -6.91 10.26 -10.36
CA VAL A 72 -7.43 11.15 -11.41
C VAL A 72 -6.85 10.80 -12.79
N ILE A 73 -5.78 10.01 -12.86
CA ILE A 73 -5.09 9.69 -14.10
C ILE A 73 -5.87 8.62 -14.88
N LYS A 74 -6.15 8.91 -16.16
CA LYS A 74 -6.62 7.93 -17.15
C LYS A 74 -5.51 7.72 -18.18
N PRO A 75 -5.18 6.47 -18.57
CA PRO A 75 -5.83 5.19 -18.22
C PRO A 75 -5.39 4.63 -16.86
N ARG A 76 -6.28 3.84 -16.22
CA ARG A 76 -6.10 3.29 -14.86
C ARG A 76 -4.85 2.42 -14.69
N TYR A 77 -4.41 1.71 -15.75
CA TYR A 77 -3.21 0.88 -15.70
C TYR A 77 -1.95 1.69 -15.43
N CYS A 78 -1.80 2.87 -16.04
CA CYS A 78 -0.66 3.76 -15.78
C CYS A 78 -0.65 4.26 -14.33
N ALA A 79 -1.83 4.61 -13.80
CA ALA A 79 -1.97 5.04 -12.41
C ALA A 79 -1.58 3.92 -11.45
N TRP A 80 -2.04 2.70 -11.73
CA TRP A 80 -1.69 1.50 -10.96
C TRP A 80 -0.19 1.21 -11.00
N THR A 81 0.46 1.26 -12.17
CA THR A 81 1.91 1.03 -12.27
C THR A 81 2.70 2.05 -11.46
N VAL A 82 2.34 3.33 -11.53
CA VAL A 82 3.01 4.38 -10.72
C VAL A 82 2.80 4.10 -9.22
N VAL A 83 1.60 3.71 -8.81
CA VAL A 83 1.27 3.50 -7.40
C VAL A 83 1.82 2.20 -6.83
N VAL A 84 1.87 1.13 -7.61
CA VAL A 84 2.28 -0.20 -7.13
C VAL A 84 3.76 -0.46 -7.33
N VAL A 85 4.40 0.23 -8.29
CA VAL A 85 5.83 0.05 -8.57
C VAL A 85 6.64 1.22 -8.04
N LEU A 86 6.31 2.46 -8.43
CA LEU A 86 7.15 3.62 -8.13
C LEU A 86 7.12 4.00 -6.64
N VAL A 87 5.94 3.99 -6.02
CA VAL A 87 5.80 4.32 -4.60
C VAL A 87 6.51 3.29 -3.69
N PRO A 88 6.35 1.97 -3.88
CA PRO A 88 7.07 1.00 -3.04
C PRO A 88 8.57 0.97 -3.30
N LEU A 89 9.02 1.15 -4.56
CA LEU A 89 10.45 1.24 -4.85
C LEU A 89 11.11 2.45 -4.19
N THR A 90 10.46 3.62 -4.23
CA THR A 90 10.97 4.82 -3.55
C THR A 90 10.96 4.65 -2.03
N SER A 91 9.87 4.13 -1.47
CA SER A 91 9.79 3.84 -0.03
C SER A 91 10.86 2.84 0.41
N LEU A 92 11.11 1.78 -0.36
CA LEU A 92 12.14 0.78 -0.05
C LEU A 92 13.54 1.37 -0.14
N GLY A 93 13.79 2.24 -1.10
CA GLY A 93 15.05 2.97 -1.21
C GLY A 93 15.32 3.82 0.03
N LEU A 94 14.31 4.56 0.53
CA LEU A 94 14.45 5.33 1.76
C LEU A 94 14.63 4.43 3.00
N ASP A 95 13.89 3.32 3.10
CA ASP A 95 14.05 2.34 4.19
C ASP A 95 15.46 1.73 4.21
N ALA A 96 16.02 1.41 3.04
CA ALA A 96 17.38 0.88 2.93
C ALA A 96 18.42 1.91 3.38
N VAL A 97 18.24 3.19 3.03
CA VAL A 97 19.10 4.28 3.50
C VAL A 97 18.99 4.46 5.00
N LEU A 98 17.77 4.48 5.55
CA LEU A 98 17.52 4.63 6.98
C LEU A 98 18.17 3.49 7.78
N HIS A 99 17.97 2.24 7.37
CA HIS A 99 18.62 1.10 8.02
C HIS A 99 20.15 1.12 7.89
N SER A 100 20.69 1.56 6.75
CA SER A 100 22.14 1.71 6.58
C SER A 100 22.74 2.79 7.50
N LEU A 101 21.95 3.78 7.91
CA LEU A 101 22.37 4.81 8.86
C LEU A 101 22.24 4.37 10.33
N LEU A 102 21.45 3.31 10.61
CA LEU A 102 21.13 2.84 11.96
C LEU A 102 21.97 1.62 12.41
N ASP A 103 22.70 0.97 11.49
CA ASP A 103 23.87 0.06 11.65
C ASP A 103 23.94 -0.94 12.84
N HIS A 104 22.84 -1.26 13.53
CA HIS A 104 22.88 -2.00 14.81
C HIS A 104 22.13 -3.35 14.83
N VAL A 105 21.44 -3.73 13.75
CA VAL A 105 20.65 -4.97 13.69
C VAL A 105 20.79 -5.62 12.31
N ASP A 106 20.92 -6.94 12.25
CA ASP A 106 20.93 -7.74 11.00
C ASP A 106 19.75 -7.38 10.08
N ALA A 107 19.97 -6.40 9.22
CA ALA A 107 18.93 -5.68 8.49
C ALA A 107 18.31 -6.49 7.34
N HIS A 108 18.96 -7.58 6.93
CA HIS A 108 18.55 -8.36 5.76
C HIS A 108 17.21 -9.08 5.94
N ALA A 109 16.94 -9.66 7.12
CA ALA A 109 15.66 -10.34 7.40
C ALA A 109 14.51 -9.35 7.64
N LEU A 110 14.80 -8.18 8.22
CA LEU A 110 13.84 -7.09 8.36
C LEU A 110 13.48 -6.48 6.99
N GLY A 111 14.44 -6.40 6.06
CA GLY A 111 14.25 -5.77 4.76
C GLY A 111 13.18 -6.44 3.88
N ILE A 112 13.14 -7.77 3.82
CA ILE A 112 12.15 -8.50 2.99
C ILE A 112 10.75 -8.39 3.61
N GLY A 113 10.63 -8.54 4.92
CA GLY A 113 9.35 -8.38 5.62
C GLY A 113 8.79 -6.97 5.48
N ALA A 114 9.65 -5.96 5.65
CA ALA A 114 9.31 -4.56 5.45
C ALA A 114 8.92 -4.25 4.00
N LEU A 115 9.60 -4.85 3.01
CA LEU A 115 9.25 -4.73 1.60
C LEU A 115 7.84 -5.28 1.31
N ILE A 116 7.58 -6.52 1.71
CA ILE A 116 6.28 -7.16 1.49
C ILE A 116 5.18 -6.34 2.18
N PHE A 117 5.41 -5.94 3.43
CA PHE A 117 4.47 -5.11 4.17
C PHE A 117 4.19 -3.77 3.45
N THR A 118 5.24 -3.11 2.96
CA THR A 118 5.12 -1.82 2.25
C THR A 118 4.36 -1.97 0.94
N LEU A 119 4.63 -3.02 0.16
CA LEU A 119 3.90 -3.33 -1.07
C LEU A 119 2.41 -3.59 -0.79
N VAL A 120 2.11 -4.49 0.15
CA VAL A 120 0.73 -4.84 0.52
C VAL A 120 0.00 -3.62 1.08
N SER A 121 0.64 -2.83 1.93
CA SER A 121 0.06 -1.60 2.48
C SER A 121 -0.23 -0.57 1.37
N ALA A 122 0.69 -0.39 0.42
CA ALA A 122 0.50 0.53 -0.70
C ALA A 122 -0.65 0.08 -1.61
N MET A 123 -0.77 -1.21 -1.90
CA MET A 123 -1.88 -1.79 -2.66
C MET A 123 -3.21 -1.63 -1.92
N PHE A 124 -3.23 -1.90 -0.61
CA PHE A 124 -4.43 -1.75 0.20
C PHE A 124 -4.89 -0.29 0.28
N HIS A 125 -3.96 0.66 0.48
CA HIS A 125 -4.29 2.08 0.46
C HIS A 125 -4.94 2.50 -0.86
N TRP A 126 -4.36 2.07 -1.98
CA TRP A 126 -4.93 2.33 -3.29
C TRP A 126 -6.36 1.78 -3.41
N HIS A 127 -6.58 0.52 -3.02
CA HIS A 127 -7.90 -0.13 -3.04
C HIS A 127 -8.92 0.60 -2.16
N ALA A 128 -8.52 1.00 -0.95
CA ALA A 128 -9.36 1.77 -0.04
C ALA A 128 -9.72 3.13 -0.62
N MET A 129 -8.75 3.84 -1.21
CA MET A 129 -8.98 5.14 -1.82
C MET A 129 -9.82 5.07 -3.10
N GLU A 130 -9.63 4.03 -3.92
CA GLU A 130 -10.46 3.75 -5.09
C GLU A 130 -11.92 3.49 -4.69
N SER A 131 -12.12 2.84 -3.53
CA SER A 131 -13.45 2.63 -2.93
C SER A 131 -14.01 3.88 -2.24
N GLY A 132 -13.27 5.00 -2.24
CA GLY A 132 -13.69 6.28 -1.66
C GLY A 132 -13.48 6.40 -0.14
N ALA A 133 -12.75 5.48 0.48
CA ALA A 133 -12.34 5.53 1.87
C ALA A 133 -10.92 6.09 2.03
N MET A 134 -10.55 6.55 3.22
CA MET A 134 -9.21 7.07 3.53
C MET A 134 -8.78 8.27 2.65
N LEU A 135 -9.72 8.97 2.03
CA LEU A 135 -9.47 10.20 1.30
C LEU A 135 -9.32 11.40 2.27
N VAL A 136 -8.49 12.36 1.87
CA VAL A 136 -8.29 13.65 2.56
C VAL A 136 -8.64 14.81 1.63
N GLY A 137 -9.14 15.93 2.18
CA GLY A 137 -9.59 17.10 1.42
C GLY A 137 -11.10 17.12 1.17
N LYS A 138 -11.54 17.69 0.05
CA LYS A 138 -12.97 17.95 -0.23
C LYS A 138 -13.85 16.69 -0.30
N GLN A 139 -13.27 15.54 -0.61
CA GLN A 139 -13.97 14.25 -0.68
C GLN A 139 -13.76 13.39 0.58
N SER A 140 -13.20 13.97 1.65
CA SER A 140 -12.92 13.26 2.90
C SER A 140 -14.20 12.92 3.66
N ARG A 141 -14.31 11.67 4.10
CA ARG A 141 -15.28 11.24 5.12
C ARG A 141 -14.68 11.36 6.53
N SER A 142 -15.47 11.14 7.58
CA SER A 142 -14.91 11.05 8.94
C SER A 142 -14.05 9.78 9.09
N LEU A 143 -13.01 9.84 9.93
CA LEU A 143 -12.17 8.66 10.21
C LEU A 143 -12.99 7.48 10.73
N SER A 144 -13.99 7.74 11.57
CA SER A 144 -14.87 6.69 12.09
C SER A 144 -15.72 6.01 11.00
N SER A 145 -16.14 6.75 9.98
CA SER A 145 -16.85 6.19 8.82
C SER A 145 -15.92 5.33 7.96
N ASP A 146 -14.68 5.77 7.76
CA ASP A 146 -13.66 4.99 7.06
C ASP A 146 -13.31 3.70 7.84
N LEU A 147 -13.18 3.80 9.17
CA LEU A 147 -12.87 2.66 10.05
C LEU A 147 -13.98 1.60 10.07
N LYS A 148 -15.25 2.01 9.92
CA LYS A 148 -16.38 1.08 9.80
C LYS A 148 -16.40 0.33 8.46
N GLN A 149 -15.89 0.93 7.39
CA GLN A 149 -15.81 0.32 6.07
C GLN A 149 -14.56 -0.58 5.91
N LEU A 150 -13.52 -0.32 6.70
CA LEU A 150 -12.24 -1.02 6.69
C LEU A 150 -12.35 -2.56 6.72
N PRO A 151 -13.19 -3.19 7.57
CA PRO A 151 -13.36 -4.64 7.55
C PRO A 151 -13.87 -5.18 6.21
N GLY A 152 -14.82 -4.49 5.56
CA GLY A 152 -15.32 -4.87 4.24
C GLY A 152 -14.30 -4.63 3.13
N LEU A 153 -13.50 -3.56 3.25
CA LEU A 153 -12.41 -3.27 2.32
C LEU A 153 -11.28 -4.29 2.42
N LEU A 154 -10.94 -4.73 3.64
CA LEU A 154 -10.00 -5.81 3.86
C LEU A 154 -10.51 -7.12 3.26
N LEU A 155 -11.78 -7.45 3.48
CA LEU A 155 -12.37 -8.67 2.94
C LEU A 155 -12.35 -8.66 1.40
N SER A 156 -12.76 -7.55 0.78
CA SER A 156 -12.72 -7.40 -0.68
C SER A 156 -11.30 -7.40 -1.25
N PHE A 157 -10.33 -6.79 -0.56
CA PHE A 157 -8.93 -6.81 -0.96
C PHE A 157 -8.35 -8.24 -0.95
N VAL A 158 -8.69 -9.04 0.06
CA VAL A 158 -8.22 -10.43 0.17
C VAL A 158 -8.95 -11.36 -0.79
N THR A 159 -10.24 -11.15 -1.04
CA THR A 159 -11.02 -12.01 -1.96
C THR A 159 -10.82 -11.66 -3.43
N ALA A 160 -10.47 -10.43 -3.78
CA ALA A 160 -10.22 -10.01 -5.15
C ALA A 160 -9.23 -10.90 -5.93
N PRO A 161 -8.00 -11.20 -5.43
CA PRO A 161 -7.08 -12.09 -6.13
C PRO A 161 -7.61 -13.53 -6.21
N ILE A 162 -8.37 -14.00 -5.21
CA ILE A 162 -8.96 -15.35 -5.19
C ILE A 162 -10.03 -15.47 -6.28
N ILE A 163 -10.89 -14.46 -6.41
CA ILE A 163 -11.93 -14.40 -7.44
C ILE A 163 -11.28 -14.35 -8.83
N TRP A 164 -10.29 -13.49 -9.01
CA TRP A 164 -9.55 -13.40 -10.28
C TRP A 164 -8.87 -14.72 -10.67
N LEU A 165 -8.24 -15.40 -9.71
CA LEU A 165 -7.66 -16.74 -9.94
C LEU A 165 -8.72 -17.78 -10.29
N ARG A 166 -9.92 -17.71 -9.69
CA ARG A 166 -11.04 -18.58 -10.02
C ARG A 166 -11.56 -18.31 -11.44
N GLU A 167 -11.67 -17.05 -11.84
CA GLU A 167 -12.10 -16.65 -13.18
C GLU A 167 -11.10 -17.08 -14.26
N LEU A 168 -9.79 -16.96 -14.00
CA LEU A 168 -8.75 -17.49 -14.89
C LEU A 168 -8.78 -19.02 -15.02
N ARG A 169 -9.18 -19.72 -13.96
CA ARG A 169 -9.34 -21.17 -13.97
C ARG A 169 -10.54 -21.59 -14.82
N VAL A 170 -11.66 -20.86 -14.72
CA VAL A 170 -12.87 -21.11 -15.52
C VAL A 170 -12.67 -20.71 -16.98
N ALA A 171 -11.83 -19.71 -17.26
CA ALA A 171 -11.45 -19.32 -18.62
C ALA A 171 -10.36 -20.23 -19.23
N ASN A 172 -9.96 -21.32 -18.56
CA ASN A 172 -8.94 -22.21 -19.08
C ASN A 172 -9.48 -22.96 -20.30
N PRO A 173 -8.90 -22.79 -21.51
CA PRO A 173 -9.40 -23.41 -22.73
C PRO A 173 -9.35 -24.93 -22.74
N ILE A 174 -8.65 -25.53 -21.77
CA ILE A 174 -8.46 -26.99 -21.66
C ILE A 174 -9.78 -27.69 -21.32
N ASP A 175 -10.63 -27.09 -20.48
CA ASP A 175 -11.92 -27.67 -20.11
C ASP A 175 -12.93 -27.58 -21.28
N ALA A 176 -12.78 -26.59 -22.16
CA ALA A 176 -13.62 -26.40 -23.35
C ALA A 176 -13.28 -27.36 -24.51
N VAL A 177 -12.09 -27.94 -24.51
CA VAL A 177 -11.69 -28.97 -25.49
C VAL A 177 -12.26 -30.33 -25.09
N GLU A 178 -12.24 -30.66 -23.80
CA GLU A 178 -12.71 -31.96 -23.28
C GLU A 178 -14.25 -32.12 -23.43
N GLU A 179 -15.01 -31.03 -23.28
CA GLU A 179 -16.48 -31.04 -23.47
C GLU A 179 -16.87 -31.20 -24.95
N ASN A 180 -16.10 -30.59 -25.86
CA ASN A 180 -16.36 -30.63 -27.31
C ASN A 180 -15.94 -31.97 -27.93
N ASP A 181 -14.88 -32.61 -27.41
CA ASP A 181 -14.45 -33.94 -27.84
C ASP A 181 -15.41 -35.05 -27.37
N LEU A 182 -16.10 -34.87 -26.24
CA LEU A 182 -17.13 -35.79 -25.75
C LEU A 182 -18.45 -35.64 -26.52
N GLU A 183 -18.82 -34.43 -26.94
CA GLU A 183 -20.01 -34.18 -27.78
C GLU A 183 -19.80 -34.66 -29.23
N ALA A 184 -18.56 -34.62 -29.74
CA ALA A 184 -18.22 -35.14 -31.08
C ALA A 184 -18.10 -36.68 -31.13
N ALA A 185 -18.01 -37.36 -29.98
CA ALA A 185 -17.88 -38.80 -29.87
C ALA A 185 -19.19 -39.54 -29.49
N ALA A 186 -20.28 -38.82 -29.23
CA ALA A 186 -21.61 -39.34 -28.90
C ALA A 186 -22.56 -39.30 -30.10
#